data_AF-A0A2V5V2E3-F1
#
_entry.id   AF-A0A2V5V2E3-F1
#
_cell.length_a   1.000
_cell.length_b   1.000
_cell.length_c   1.000
_cell.angle_alpha   90.00
_cell.angle_beta   90.00
_cell.angle_gamma   90.00
#
_symmetry.space_group_name_H-M   'P 1'
#
loop_
_entity.id
_entity.type
_entity.pdbx_description
1 polymer ?
#
loop_
_entity_poly.entity_id
_entity_poly.type
_entity_poly.pdbx_seq_one_letter_code
_entity_poly.pdbx_strand_id
1 'polypeptide(L)'
;MVELPDALITGLVHVSSLMDDFYSFEPARRQLIGRRSRKRFSIGDQVSVFVARVDAFKRQVDFALALASEAPRKRDRSKGSLWKAKL
;
A
#
# COMPACT_ATOMS: atom_id res chain seq x y z
N MET A 1 4.77 7.10 0.75
CA MET A 1 4.55 7.96 -0.44
C MET A 1 3.59 7.22 -1.36
N VAL A 2 2.69 7.97 -1.98
CA VAL A 2 1.75 7.48 -3.00
C VAL A 2 1.95 8.35 -4.23
N GLU A 3 1.86 7.74 -5.40
CA GLU A 3 1.97 8.40 -6.70
C GLU A 3 0.67 8.18 -7.48
N LEU A 4 0.19 9.22 -8.15
CA LEU A 4 -0.95 9.20 -9.07
C LEU A 4 -0.39 9.47 -10.48
N PRO A 5 -0.04 8.42 -11.25
CA PRO A 5 0.67 8.56 -12.51
C PRO A 5 -0.08 9.43 -13.52
N ASP A 6 -1.40 9.24 -13.64
CA ASP A 6 -2.24 9.95 -14.60
C ASP A 6 -2.30 11.46 -14.36
N ALA A 7 -2.10 11.89 -13.10
CA ALA A 7 -2.11 13.29 -12.70
C ALA A 7 -0.70 13.86 -12.46
N LEU A 8 0.36 13.03 -12.54
CA LEU A 8 1.74 13.39 -12.20
C LEU A 8 1.88 14.00 -10.79
N ILE A 9 1.05 13.55 -9.83
CA ILE A 9 1.05 14.04 -8.45
C ILE A 9 1.65 12.98 -7.53
N THR A 10 2.49 13.43 -6.60
CA THR A 10 2.98 12.62 -5.48
C THR A 10 2.55 13.23 -4.16
N GLY A 11 2.43 12.37 -3.14
CA GLY A 11 2.02 12.80 -1.81
C GLY A 11 2.18 11.71 -0.76
N LEU A 12 1.72 12.00 0.44
CA LEU A 12 1.89 11.14 1.61
C LEU A 12 0.54 10.76 2.22
N VAL A 13 0.45 9.51 2.66
CA VAL A 13 -0.60 9.09 3.60
C VAL A 13 0.06 9.06 4.97
N HIS A 14 -0.46 9.85 5.89
CA HIS A 14 0.03 9.84 7.26
C HIS A 14 -0.39 8.56 7.97
N VAL A 15 0.53 7.85 8.63
CA VAL A 15 0.20 6.55 9.27
C VAL A 15 -0.91 6.67 10.32
N SER A 16 -1.02 7.82 10.99
CA SER A 16 -2.08 8.04 11.98
C SER A 16 -3.48 8.20 11.39
N SER A 17 -3.62 8.35 10.07
CA SER A 17 -4.94 8.37 9.41
C SER A 17 -5.50 6.97 9.20
N LEU A 18 -4.70 5.93 9.45
CA LEU A 18 -5.11 4.52 9.37
C LEU A 18 -5.80 4.13 10.68
N MET A 19 -7.09 4.44 10.76
CA MET A 19 -7.87 4.25 12.00
C MET A 19 -8.34 2.81 12.21
N ASP A 20 -8.16 1.93 11.22
CA ASP A 20 -8.62 0.53 11.25
C ASP A 20 -7.73 -0.40 12.09
N ASP A 21 -6.46 -0.03 12.29
CA ASP A 21 -5.48 -0.82 13.03
C ASP A 21 -4.27 0.01 13.49
N PHE A 22 -3.47 -0.55 14.39
CA PHE A 22 -2.14 -0.03 14.71
C PHE A 22 -1.09 -0.65 13.78
N TYR A 23 -0.42 0.18 12.99
CA TYR A 23 0.59 -0.26 12.03
C TYR A 23 2.01 -0.12 12.59
N SER A 24 2.82 -1.17 12.40
CA SER A 24 4.26 -1.19 12.70
C SER A 24 5.06 -1.26 11.41
N PHE A 25 6.18 -0.55 11.33
CA PHE A 25 7.10 -0.66 10.21
C PHE A 25 8.06 -1.85 10.40
N GLU A 26 8.20 -2.69 9.37
CA GLU A 26 9.20 -3.76 9.29
C GLU A 26 10.32 -3.34 8.31
N PRO A 27 11.50 -2.90 8.81
CA PRO A 27 12.55 -2.33 7.96
C PRO A 27 13.11 -3.30 6.92
N ALA A 28 13.27 -4.57 7.28
CA ALA A 28 13.85 -5.60 6.41
C ALA A 28 13.08 -5.79 5.10
N ARG A 29 11.76 -5.56 5.14
CA ARG A 29 10.86 -5.73 4.00
C ARG A 29 10.30 -4.41 3.47
N ARG A 30 10.61 -3.29 4.12
CA ARG A 30 10.08 -1.95 3.82
C ARG A 30 8.56 -1.93 3.71
N GLN A 31 7.89 -2.47 4.73
CA GLN A 31 6.42 -2.58 4.77
C GLN A 31 5.85 -2.14 6.12
N LEU A 32 4.60 -1.66 6.09
CA LEU A 32 3.78 -1.47 7.29
C LEU A 32 2.91 -2.70 7.51
N ILE A 33 2.81 -3.17 8.76
CA ILE A 33 2.01 -4.33 9.14
C ILE A 33 1.05 -3.93 10.26
N GLY A 34 -0.25 -4.14 10.01
CA GLY A 34 -1.30 -3.99 11.01
C GLY A 34 -1.19 -5.06 12.09
N ARG A 35 -1.21 -4.66 13.36
CA ARG A 35 -1.04 -5.57 14.51
C ARG A 35 -2.20 -6.56 14.64
N ARG A 36 -3.44 -6.09 14.47
CA ARG A 36 -4.64 -6.93 14.62
C ARG A 36 -5.07 -7.54 13.28
N SER A 37 -5.15 -6.73 12.24
CA SER A 37 -5.63 -7.10 10.91
C SER A 37 -4.62 -7.92 10.11
N ARG A 38 -3.32 -7.81 10.45
CA ARG A 38 -2.19 -8.33 9.65
C ARG A 38 -2.17 -7.79 8.21
N LYS A 39 -2.91 -6.71 7.93
CA LYS A 39 -2.90 -5.99 6.65
C LYS A 39 -1.51 -5.41 6.42
N ARG A 40 -1.03 -5.49 5.17
CA ARG A 40 0.31 -5.04 4.80
C ARG A 40 0.23 -3.96 3.74
N PHE A 41 1.08 -2.95 3.88
CA PHE A 41 1.33 -1.95 2.85
C PHE A 41 2.81 -1.94 2.53
N SER A 42 3.16 -2.24 1.29
CA SER A 42 4.52 -2.34 0.79
C SER A 42 4.73 -1.38 -0.38
N ILE A 43 5.99 -1.12 -0.69
CA ILE A 43 6.34 -0.37 -1.90
C ILE A 43 5.84 -1.13 -3.12
N GLY A 44 5.14 -0.43 -4.03
CA GLY A 44 4.58 -1.00 -5.26
C GLY A 44 3.15 -1.53 -5.12
N ASP A 45 2.57 -1.53 -3.91
CA ASP A 45 1.16 -1.88 -3.73
C ASP A 45 0.26 -0.82 -4.38
N GLN A 46 -0.75 -1.28 -5.12
CA GLN A 46 -1.82 -0.42 -5.59
C GLN A 46 -2.81 -0.18 -4.46
N VAL A 47 -3.13 1.09 -4.25
CA VAL A 47 -4.06 1.54 -3.22
C VAL A 47 -5.02 2.57 -3.78
N SER A 48 -6.23 2.59 -3.23
CA SER A 48 -7.18 3.67 -3.48
C SER A 48 -7.02 4.74 -2.40
N VAL A 49 -6.97 6.00 -2.82
CA VAL A 49 -6.79 7.14 -1.92
C VAL A 49 -7.75 8.27 -2.28
N PHE A 50 -8.03 9.13 -1.32
CA PHE A 50 -8.68 10.42 -1.52
C PHE A 50 -7.73 11.55 -1.14
N VAL A 51 -7.87 12.70 -1.80
CA VAL A 51 -7.15 13.92 -1.41
C VAL A 51 -7.72 14.39 -0.07
N ALA A 52 -6.89 14.39 0.97
CA ALA A 52 -7.27 14.86 2.30
C ALA A 52 -6.98 16.36 2.47
N ARG A 53 -5.87 16.83 1.93
CA ARG A 53 -5.46 18.24 1.98
C ARG A 53 -4.57 18.60 0.80
N VAL A 54 -4.70 19.83 0.32
CA VAL A 54 -3.76 20.46 -0.60
C VAL A 54 -3.16 21.68 0.07
N ASP A 55 -1.83 21.72 0.17
CA ASP A 55 -1.08 22.89 0.60
C ASP A 55 -0.30 23.43 -0.61
N ALA A 56 -0.88 24.44 -1.27
CA ALA A 56 -0.29 25.02 -2.48
C ALA A 56 1.02 25.76 -2.20
N PHE A 57 1.16 26.36 -1.02
CA PHE A 57 2.37 27.08 -0.64
C PHE A 57 3.55 26.11 -0.46
N LYS A 58 3.31 24.98 0.21
CA LYS A 58 4.31 23.91 0.38
C LYS A 58 4.42 22.98 -0.83
N ARG A 59 3.53 23.13 -1.82
CA ARG A 59 3.36 22.22 -2.96
C ARG A 59 3.21 20.76 -2.51
N GLN A 60 2.41 20.55 -1.48
CA GLN A 60 2.22 19.25 -0.83
C GLN A 60 0.76 18.80 -0.93
N VAL A 61 0.58 17.52 -1.23
CA VAL A 61 -0.72 16.85 -1.17
C VAL A 61 -0.66 15.77 -0.10
N ASP A 62 -1.59 15.84 0.84
CA ASP A 62 -1.82 14.78 1.82
C ASP A 62 -2.99 13.93 1.37
N PHE A 63 -2.82 12.62 1.43
CA PHE A 63 -3.81 11.63 1.05
C PHE A 63 -4.37 10.90 2.29
N ALA A 64 -5.60 10.43 2.17
CA ALA A 64 -6.19 9.44 3.07
C ALA A 64 -6.42 8.14 2.31
N LEU A 65 -6.17 6.99 2.95
CA LEU A 65 -6.48 5.70 2.36
C LEU A 65 -8.00 5.52 2.27
N ALA A 66 -8.49 5.13 1.09
CA ALA A 66 -9.85 4.67 0.92
C ALA A 66 -9.94 3.27 1.53
N LEU A 67 -10.47 3.17 2.75
CA LEU A 67 -10.73 1.87 3.39
C LEU A 67 -11.90 1.18 2.66
N ALA A 68 -11.60 0.53 1.54
CA ALA A 68 -12.50 -0.47 0.98
C ALA A 68 -12.48 -1.69 1.92
N SER A 69 -13.65 -2.08 2.41
CA SER A 69 -13.87 -3.40 3.02
C SER A 69 -13.31 -4.46 2.07
N GLU A 70 -12.22 -5.12 2.50
CA GLU A 70 -11.58 -6.28 1.85
C GLU A 70 -11.41 -6.23 0.32
N ALA A 71 -10.34 -5.60 -0.17
CA ALA A 71 -9.84 -5.85 -1.53
C ALA A 71 -9.20 -7.26 -1.63
N PRO A 72 -9.32 -7.96 -2.79
CA PRO A 72 -9.14 -9.41 -2.88
C PRO A 72 -7.69 -9.83 -2.62
N ARG A 73 -7.51 -10.84 -1.76
CA ARG A 73 -6.23 -11.53 -1.57
C ARG A 73 -5.71 -12.03 -2.91
N LYS A 74 -4.63 -11.43 -3.43
CA LYS A 74 -3.86 -12.04 -4.53
C LYS A 74 -3.39 -13.42 -4.08
N ARG A 75 -3.92 -14.42 -4.77
CA ARG A 75 -3.69 -15.86 -4.59
C ARG A 75 -2.19 -16.15 -4.63
N ASP A 76 -1.77 -16.92 -3.63
CA ASP A 76 -0.42 -17.46 -3.44
C ASP A 76 0.09 -18.12 -4.74
N ARG A 77 1.21 -17.64 -5.28
CA ARG A 77 2.01 -18.41 -6.25
C ARG A 77 2.98 -19.27 -5.45
N SER A 78 2.46 -20.33 -4.84
CA SER A 78 3.28 -21.45 -4.40
C SER A 78 3.90 -22.12 -5.62
N LYS A 79 5.23 -22.06 -5.68
CA LYS A 79 6.08 -22.78 -6.64
C LYS A 79 5.82 -24.29 -6.61
N GLY A 80 5.89 -24.90 -7.79
CA GLY A 80 6.48 -26.23 -7.96
C GLY A 80 5.50 -27.31 -8.42
N SER A 81 5.65 -27.76 -9.67
CA SER A 81 5.80 -29.18 -10.00
C SER A 81 5.92 -29.33 -11.52
N LEU A 82 7.00 -29.99 -11.97
CA LEU A 82 7.14 -30.77 -13.23
C LEU A 82 6.78 -30.01 -14.52
N TRP A 83 7.74 -29.65 -15.39
CA TRP A 83 8.28 -30.58 -16.38
C TRP A 83 9.81 -30.45 -16.51
N LYS A 84 10.52 -31.39 -15.89
CA LYS A 84 11.85 -31.81 -16.34
C LYS A 84 11.65 -32.95 -17.33
N ALA A 85 12.07 -32.75 -18.57
CA ALA A 85 12.64 -33.72 -19.54
C ALA A 85 12.50 -33.05 -20.92
N LYS A 86 13.53 -32.42 -21.49
CA LYS A 86 14.82 -32.92 -22.01
C LYS A 86 14.65 -33.75 -23.28
N LEU A 87 15.31 -33.24 -24.33
CA LEU A 87 15.67 -33.80 -25.64
C LEU A 87 14.56 -33.88 -26.69
#